data_AF-A0A060ZZ14-F1
#
_entry.id   AF-A0A060ZZ14-F1
#
_cell.length_a   1.000
_cell.length_b   1.000
_cell.length_c   1.000
_cell.angle_alpha   90.00
_cell.angle_beta   90.00
_cell.angle_gamma   90.00
#
_symmetry.space_group_name_H-M   'P 1'
#
loop_
_entity.id
_entity.type
_entity.pdbx_description
1 polymer ?
#
loop_
_entity_poly.entity_id
_entity_poly.type
_entity_poly.pdbx_seq_one_letter_code
_entity_poly.pdbx_strand_id
1 'polypeptide(L)'
;MATKKVTVTIPEELLDEIRADAAERGLSAYVADALRVKRDRDRLVELVDWLQEEYGPVSEEESAAALAELDEIDAEHDRRRAQHGGVGEAA
;
A
#
# COMPACT_ATOMS: atom_id res chain seq x y z
N MET A 1 9.13 -20.71 -6.87
CA MET A 1 10.20 -20.21 -5.98
C MET A 1 10.45 -21.24 -4.89
N ALA A 2 11.71 -21.44 -4.47
CA ALA A 2 12.02 -22.32 -3.35
C ALA A 2 11.70 -21.62 -2.03
N THR A 3 11.00 -22.31 -1.13
CA THR A 3 10.66 -21.81 0.21
C THR A 3 11.63 -22.40 1.24
N LYS A 4 12.12 -21.58 2.18
CA LYS A 4 12.93 -22.03 3.32
C LYS A 4 12.15 -21.77 4.60
N LYS A 5 12.02 -22.80 5.45
CA LYS A 5 11.41 -22.65 6.78
C LYS A 5 12.36 -21.86 7.68
N VAL A 6 11.82 -20.87 8.37
CA VAL A 6 12.50 -20.10 9.42
C VAL A 6 11.61 -20.14 10.66
N THR A 7 12.21 -20.32 11.83
CA THR A 7 11.51 -20.23 13.12
C THR A 7 11.77 -18.86 13.72
N VAL A 8 10.71 -18.16 14.10
CA VAL A 8 10.76 -16.85 14.75
C VAL A 8 9.87 -16.86 15.98
N THR A 9 10.23 -16.07 16.99
CA THR A 9 9.41 -15.86 18.18
C THR A 9 8.51 -14.65 17.94
N ILE A 10 7.21 -14.80 18.17
CA ILE A 10 6.22 -13.73 18.10
C ILE A 10 5.35 -13.76 19.35
N PRO A 11 4.77 -12.63 19.77
CA PRO A 11 3.79 -12.60 20.86
C PRO A 11 2.61 -13.54 20.57
N GLU A 12 2.13 -14.23 21.60
CA GLU A 12 1.01 -15.17 21.47
C GLU A 12 -0.27 -14.48 21.00
N GLU A 13 -0.60 -13.34 21.61
CA GLU A 13 -1.76 -12.52 21.23
C GLU A 13 -1.74 -12.14 19.73
N LEU A 14 -0.57 -11.73 19.22
CA LEU A 14 -0.39 -11.40 17.81
C LEU A 14 -0.54 -12.62 16.90
N LEU A 15 -0.06 -13.79 17.33
CA LEU A 15 -0.23 -15.03 16.56
C LEU A 15 -1.71 -15.40 16.43
N ASP A 16 -2.49 -15.22 17.50
CA ASP A 16 -3.92 -15.51 17.51
C ASP A 16 -4.71 -14.55 16.63
N GLU A 17 -4.40 -13.25 16.69
CA GLU A 17 -4.96 -12.24 15.77
C GLU A 17 -4.70 -12.61 14.31
N ILE A 18 -3.44 -12.89 13.95
CA ILE A 18 -3.08 -13.27 12.58
C ILE A 18 -3.79 -14.56 12.14
N ARG A 19 -3.95 -15.53 13.04
CA ARG A 19 -4.65 -16.78 12.72
C ARG A 19 -6.13 -16.58 12.44
N ALA A 20 -6.77 -15.65 13.16
CA ALA A 20 -8.16 -15.28 12.88
C ALA A 20 -8.30 -14.68 11.47
N ASP A 21 -7.36 -13.80 11.09
CA ASP A 21 -7.39 -13.11 9.78
C ASP A 21 -6.94 -14.01 8.61
N ALA A 22 -6.01 -14.95 8.85
CA ALA A 22 -5.41 -15.79 7.81
C ALA A 22 -6.27 -17.00 7.39
N ALA A 23 -7.48 -17.16 7.96
CA ALA A 23 -8.27 -18.39 7.98
C ALA A 23 -8.43 -19.14 6.64
N GLU A 24 -8.41 -18.46 5.49
CA GLU A 24 -8.51 -19.10 4.15
C GLU A 24 -7.17 -19.34 3.44
N ARG A 25 -6.16 -18.48 3.64
CA ARG A 25 -4.89 -18.51 2.88
C ARG A 25 -3.74 -19.16 3.66
N GLY A 26 -3.91 -19.35 4.97
CA GLY A 26 -2.93 -19.95 5.86
C GLY A 26 -1.86 -18.96 6.34
N LEU A 27 -1.38 -19.19 7.58
CA LEU A 27 -0.43 -18.32 8.28
C LEU A 27 0.82 -17.99 7.46
N SER A 28 1.41 -18.97 6.78
CA SER A 28 2.63 -18.77 6.00
C SER A 28 2.43 -17.82 4.82
N ALA A 29 1.27 -17.88 4.14
CA ALA A 29 0.97 -16.98 3.02
C ALA A 29 0.74 -15.56 3.53
N TYR A 30 -0.04 -15.42 4.61
CA TYR A 30 -0.25 -14.13 5.27
C TYR A 30 1.08 -13.46 5.65
N VAL A 31 1.98 -14.20 6.32
CA VAL A 31 3.28 -13.67 6.74
C VAL A 31 4.15 -13.34 5.53
N ALA A 32 4.16 -14.16 4.48
CA ALA A 32 4.93 -13.87 3.27
C ALA A 32 4.49 -12.57 2.59
N ASP A 33 3.18 -12.32 2.51
CA ASP A 33 2.63 -11.11 1.91
C ASP A 33 2.88 -9.88 2.80
N ALA A 34 2.68 -10.01 4.11
CA ALA A 34 3.01 -8.95 5.06
C ALA A 34 4.50 -8.57 5.01
N LEU A 35 5.40 -9.55 4.93
CA LEU A 35 6.84 -9.31 4.80
C LEU A 35 7.20 -8.62 3.48
N ARG A 36 6.51 -8.95 2.39
CA ARG A 36 6.72 -8.27 1.10
C ARG A 36 6.32 -6.80 1.19
N VAL A 37 5.11 -6.52 1.69
CA VAL A 37 4.60 -5.15 1.88
C VAL A 37 5.53 -4.36 2.82
N LYS A 38 5.98 -4.97 3.93
CA LYS A 38 6.90 -4.34 4.87
C LYS A 38 8.23 -3.99 4.19
N ARG A 39 8.82 -4.92 3.43
CA ARG A 39 10.08 -4.68 2.71
C ARG A 39 9.95 -3.57 1.68
N ASP A 40 8.85 -3.53 0.93
CA ASP A 40 8.62 -2.50 -0.06
C ASP A 40 8.45 -1.13 0.61
N ARG A 41 7.74 -1.07 1.75
CA ARG A 41 7.64 0.15 2.56
C ARG A 41 8.99 0.60 3.13
N ASP A 42 9.82 -0.33 3.59
CA ASP A 42 11.16 0.00 4.10
C ASP A 42 12.04 0.65 3.03
N ARG A 43 11.97 0.15 1.79
CA ARG A 43 12.66 0.75 0.64
C ARG A 43 12.12 2.13 0.29
N LEU A 44 10.80 2.34 0.40
CA LEU A 44 10.20 3.65 0.18
C LEU A 44 10.66 4.66 1.23
N VAL A 45 10.77 4.25 2.50
CA VAL A 45 11.31 5.11 3.56
C VAL A 45 12.76 5.48 3.26
N GLU A 46 13.60 4.52 2.89
CA GLU A 46 14.99 4.78 2.51
C GLU A 46 15.11 5.79 1.35
N LEU A 47 14.23 5.68 0.34
CA LEU A 47 14.17 6.64 -0.76
C LEU A 47 13.75 8.04 -0.29
N VAL A 48 12.74 8.12 0.57
CA VAL A 48 12.26 9.39 1.13
C VAL A 48 13.36 10.06 1.94
N ASP A 49 14.08 9.30 2.77
CA ASP A 49 15.19 9.81 3.57
C ASP A 49 16.26 10.43 2.66
N TRP A 50 16.66 9.71 1.60
CA TRP A 50 17.63 10.22 0.62
C TRP A 50 17.17 11.50 -0.08
N LEU A 51 15.90 11.58 -0.49
CA LEU A 51 15.34 12.78 -1.11
C LEU A 51 15.30 13.97 -0.14
N GLN A 52 14.99 13.72 1.14
CA GLN A 52 14.98 14.77 2.16
C GLN A 52 16.39 15.26 2.52
N GLU A 53 17.39 14.38 2.46
CA GLU A 53 18.80 14.79 2.59
C GLU A 53 19.24 15.72 1.46
N GLU A 54 18.81 15.46 0.22
CA GLU A 54 19.21 16.25 -0.95
C GLU A 54 18.42 17.57 -1.08
N TYR A 55 17.10 17.53 -0.85
CA TYR A 55 16.18 18.64 -1.14
C TYR A 55 15.58 19.31 0.10
N GLY A 56 15.76 18.72 1.28
CA GLY A 56 15.12 19.16 2.52
C GLY A 56 13.77 18.47 2.78
N PRO A 57 13.21 18.66 3.99
CA PRO A 57 11.90 18.10 4.33
C PRO A 57 10.78 18.75 3.51
N VAL A 58 9.76 17.97 3.16
CA VAL A 58 8.56 18.47 2.50
C VAL A 58 7.76 19.32 3.49
N SER A 59 7.41 20.54 3.09
CA SER A 59 6.57 21.42 3.90
C SER A 59 5.09 20.99 3.90
N GLU A 60 4.34 21.47 4.89
CA GLU A 60 2.90 21.22 4.96
C GLU A 60 2.18 21.87 3.76
N GLU A 61 2.66 23.03 3.31
CA GLU A 61 2.12 23.74 2.16
C GLU A 61 2.35 22.98 0.85
N GLU A 62 3.55 22.45 0.62
CA GLU A 62 3.85 21.61 -0.55
C GLU A 62 3.02 20.32 -0.53
N SER A 63 2.88 19.69 0.64
CA SER A 63 2.08 18.48 0.80
C SER A 63 0.60 18.75 0.50
N ALA A 64 0.05 19.87 1.00
CA ALA A 64 -1.33 20.25 0.75
C ALA A 64 -1.59 20.58 -0.72
N ALA A 65 -0.66 21.28 -1.39
CA ALA A 65 -0.76 21.58 -2.81
C ALA A 65 -0.76 20.30 -3.67
N ALA A 66 0.13 19.35 -3.37
CA ALA A 66 0.19 18.07 -4.06
C ALA A 66 -1.08 17.22 -3.86
N LEU A 67 -1.63 17.19 -2.64
CA LEU A 67 -2.88 16.48 -2.37
C LEU A 67 -4.07 17.09 -3.11
N ALA A 68 -4.16 18.43 -3.16
CA ALA A 68 -5.20 19.11 -3.93
C ALA A 68 -5.13 18.79 -5.43
N GLU A 69 -3.92 18.72 -6.00
CA GLU A 69 -3.73 18.31 -7.39
C GLU A 69 -4.21 16.86 -7.62
N LEU A 70 -3.90 15.94 -6.71
CA LEU A 70 -4.38 14.55 -6.80
C LEU A 70 -5.91 14.46 -6.75
N ASP A 71 -6.56 15.20 -5.85
CA ASP A 71 -8.02 15.26 -5.75
C ASP A 71 -8.67 15.76 -7.05
N GLU A 72 -8.06 16.74 -7.72
CA GLU A 72 -8.53 17.24 -9.02
C GLU A 72 -8.40 16.17 -10.12
N ILE A 73 -7.29 15.43 -10.14
CA ILE A 73 -7.07 14.32 -11.08
C ILE A 73 -8.10 13.21 -10.86
N ASP A 74 -8.35 12.83 -9.61
CA ASP A 74 -9.34 11.80 -9.27
C ASP A 74 -10.76 12.23 -9.66
N ALA A 75 -11.13 13.49 -9.39
CA ALA A 75 -12.41 14.04 -9.82
C ALA A 75 -12.58 14.06 -11.36
N GLU A 76 -11.50 14.32 -12.10
CA GLU A 76 -11.51 14.23 -13.57
C GLU A 76 -11.67 12.78 -14.04
N HIS A 77 -10.95 11.83 -13.42
CA HIS A 77 -11.07 10.40 -13.75
C HIS A 77 -12.49 9.88 -13.52
N ASP A 78 -13.13 10.25 -12.42
CA ASP A 78 -14.50 9.87 -12.13
C ASP A 78 -15.49 10.49 -13.11
N ARG A 79 -15.31 11.76 -13.47
CA ARG A 79 -16.11 12.42 -14.53
C ARG A 79 -15.99 11.68 -15.86
N ARG A 80 -14.79 11.29 -16.27
CA ARG A 80 -14.57 10.52 -17.51
C ARG A 80 -15.19 9.13 -17.45
N ARG A 81 -15.06 8.42 -16.33
CA ARG A 81 -15.65 7.09 -16.14
C ARG A 81 -17.19 7.16 -16.22
N ALA A 82 -17.81 8.17 -15.61
CA ALA A 82 -19.24 8.40 -15.67
C ALA A 82 -19.74 8.70 -17.10
N GLN A 83 -18.99 9.49 -17.86
CA GLN A 83 -19.32 9.80 -19.26
C GLN A 83 -19.19 8.59 -20.19
N HIS A 84 -18.18 7.73 -19.97
CA HIS A 84 -17.97 6.53 -20.77
C HIS A 84 -18.87 5.35 -20.38
N GLY A 85 -19.37 5.29 -19.13
CA GLY A 85 -20.30 4.26 -18.66
C GLY A 85 -21.69 4.30 -19.34
N GLY A 86 -22.07 5.41 -19.98
CA GLY A 86 -23.35 5.56 -20.67
C GLY A 86 -23.42 4.98 -22.09
N VAL A 87 -22.31 4.51 -22.66
CA VAL A 87 -22.25 4.02 -24.06
C VAL A 87 -22.43 2.50 -24.16
N GLY A 88 -22.53 1.78 -23.03
CA GLY A 88 -22.57 0.31 -22.97
C GLY A 88 -23.96 -0.34 -22.84
N GLU A 89 -25.05 0.41 -22.68
CA GLU A 89 -26.39 -0.15 -22.39
C GLU A 89 -27.39 -0.03 -23.56
N ALA A 90 -26.90 -0.14 -24.79
CA ALA A 90 -27.75 -0.22 -25.98
C ALA A 90 -27.14 -1.17 -27.02
N ALA A 91 -27.33 -2.48 -26.85
CA ALA A 91 -27.18 -3.49 -27.89
C ALA A 91 -28.05 -4.72 -27.59
#